data_AF-A0A971E7B8-F1
#
_entry.id   AF-A0A971E7B8-F1
#
_cell.length_a   1.000
_cell.length_b   1.000
_cell.length_c   1.000
_cell.angle_alpha   90.00
_cell.angle_beta   90.00
_cell.angle_gamma   90.00
#
_symmetry.space_group_name_H-M   'P 1'
#
loop_
_entity.id
_entity.type
_entity.pdbx_description
1 polymer ?
#
loop_
_entity_poly.entity_id
_entity_poly.type
_entity_poly.pdbx_seq_one_letter_code
_entity_poly.pdbx_strand_id
1 'polypeptide(L)'
;SRHSLNYLEVAGASTDAGAAIRLGSYENQAQRLWHLSSDDGEYYRITNKSSGMSLEALEDPASGRPLVVQAVDSGTDSQLWRLIWVGE
;
A
#
# COMPACT_ATOMS: atom_id res chain seq x y z
N SER A 1 5.07 12.02 3.91
CA SER A 1 6.25 11.87 4.77
C SER A 1 6.31 13.03 5.73
N ARG A 2 6.98 12.88 6.88
CA ARG A 2 7.24 14.02 7.80
C ARG A 2 7.99 15.17 7.11
N HIS A 3 8.74 14.87 6.05
CA HIS A 3 9.45 15.85 5.23
C HIS A 3 8.54 16.70 4.33
N SER A 4 7.53 16.11 3.67
CA SER A 4 6.69 16.84 2.70
C SER A 4 5.21 16.98 3.11
N LEU A 5 4.83 16.45 4.27
CA LEU A 5 3.46 16.33 4.77
C LEU A 5 2.49 15.55 3.86
N ASN A 6 3.02 14.81 2.87
CA ASN A 6 2.21 13.93 2.03
C ASN A 6 1.81 12.63 2.73
N TYR A 7 0.74 11.97 2.26
CA TYR A 7 0.32 10.66 2.76
C TYR A 7 0.47 9.58 1.69
N LEU A 8 0.72 8.35 2.13
CA LEU A 8 0.62 7.18 1.28
C LEU A 8 -0.85 7.02 0.85
N GLU A 9 -1.09 6.97 -0.46
CA GLU A 9 -2.44 6.89 -1.02
C GLU A 9 -2.51 6.00 -2.25
N VAL A 10 -3.72 5.53 -2.55
CA VAL A 10 -4.07 4.99 -3.86
C VAL A 10 -4.27 6.15 -4.85
N ALA A 11 -3.60 6.09 -6.00
CA ALA A 11 -3.66 7.12 -7.02
C ALA A 11 -5.11 7.38 -7.49
N GLY A 12 -5.50 8.66 -7.50
CA GLY A 12 -6.81 9.09 -7.98
C GLY A 12 -8.00 8.56 -7.19
N ALA A 13 -7.79 8.01 -5.98
CA ALA A 13 -8.82 7.31 -5.21
C ALA A 13 -9.47 6.14 -5.98
N SER A 14 -8.75 5.54 -6.94
CA SER A 14 -9.24 4.39 -7.70
C SER A 14 -9.55 3.22 -6.76
N THR A 15 -10.57 2.46 -7.12
CA THR A 15 -10.92 1.18 -6.47
C THR A 15 -10.56 -0.02 -7.35
N ASP A 16 -9.84 0.21 -8.44
CA ASP A 16 -9.46 -0.83 -9.39
C ASP A 16 -8.16 -1.52 -8.96
N ALA A 17 -8.06 -2.82 -9.23
CA ALA A 17 -6.80 -3.54 -9.08
C ALA A 17 -5.75 -2.98 -10.04
N GLY A 18 -4.50 -2.93 -9.59
CA GLY A 18 -3.39 -2.34 -10.33
C GLY A 18 -3.26 -0.82 -10.18
N ALA A 19 -4.15 -0.15 -9.43
CA ALA A 19 -3.97 1.27 -9.15
C ALA A 19 -2.70 1.50 -8.33
N ALA A 20 -1.87 2.43 -8.80
CA ALA A 20 -0.57 2.71 -8.21
C ALA A 20 -0.67 3.35 -6.83
N ILE A 21 0.30 3.03 -5.98
CA ILE A 21 0.46 3.66 -4.67
C ILE A 21 1.46 4.81 -4.77
N ARG A 22 1.10 5.96 -4.22
CA ARG A 22 1.91 7.19 -4.33
C ARG A 22 1.83 8.04 -3.06
N LEU A 23 2.54 9.17 -3.08
CA LEU A 23 2.42 10.21 -2.08
C LEU A 23 1.49 11.33 -2.58
N GLY A 24 0.39 11.57 -1.87
CA GLY A 24 -0.59 12.63 -2.16
C GLY A 24 -0.68 13.70 -1.08
N SER A 25 -1.40 14.80 -1.37
CA SER A 25 -1.56 15.97 -0.48
C SER A 25 -2.31 15.65 0.82
N TYR A 26 -2.17 16.56 1.80
CA TYR A 26 -2.69 16.48 3.15
C TYR A 26 -4.23 16.61 3.21
N GLU A 27 -4.97 15.54 2.93
CA GLU A 27 -6.41 15.50 3.17
C GLU A 27 -6.83 14.13 3.72
N ASN A 28 -7.61 14.11 4.81
CA ASN A 28 -8.08 12.89 5.49
C ASN A 28 -9.21 12.19 4.72
N GLN A 29 -8.88 11.58 3.58
CA GLN A 29 -9.81 10.85 2.73
C GLN A 29 -9.56 9.33 2.76
N ALA A 30 -10.58 8.53 2.43
CA ALA A 30 -10.56 7.08 2.59
C ALA A 30 -9.39 6.37 1.84
N GLN A 31 -8.98 6.88 0.67
CA GLN A 31 -7.87 6.32 -0.11
C GLN A 31 -6.49 6.45 0.55
N ARG A 32 -6.38 7.16 1.68
CA ARG A 32 -5.17 7.33 2.50
C ARG A 32 -5.24 6.58 3.83
N LEU A 33 -6.37 5.92 4.12
CA LEU A 33 -6.59 5.18 5.35
C LEU A 33 -6.27 3.71 5.09
N TRP A 34 -5.44 3.14 5.96
CA TRP A 34 -4.89 1.79 5.82
C TRP A 34 -5.19 0.98 7.08
N HIS A 35 -5.66 -0.24 6.91
CA HIS A 35 -5.79 -1.23 7.97
C HIS A 35 -4.60 -2.17 7.92
N LEU A 36 -3.97 -2.41 9.07
CA LEU A 36 -2.85 -3.35 9.21
C LEU A 36 -3.37 -4.57 9.98
N SER A 37 -3.36 -5.73 9.32
CA SER A 37 -3.69 -7.01 9.93
C SER A 37 -2.45 -7.90 9.95
N SER A 38 -2.09 -8.40 11.13
CA SER A 38 -1.01 -9.38 11.28
C SER A 38 -1.42 -10.71 10.64
N ASP A 39 -0.51 -11.31 9.88
CA ASP A 39 -0.69 -12.65 9.30
C ASP A 39 -0.14 -13.73 10.25
N ASP A 40 1.12 -13.60 10.66
CA ASP A 40 1.83 -14.55 11.54
C ASP A 40 2.62 -13.87 12.69
N GLY A 41 2.53 -12.55 12.81
CA GLY A 41 3.23 -11.75 13.81
C GLY A 41 4.55 -11.14 13.29
N GLU A 42 5.08 -11.62 12.16
CA GLU A 42 6.21 -11.01 11.46
C GLU A 42 5.74 -10.19 10.25
N TYR A 43 4.75 -10.72 9.52
CA TYR A 43 4.23 -10.10 8.31
C TYR A 43 2.84 -9.51 8.53
N TYR A 44 2.59 -8.41 7.81
CA TYR A 44 1.35 -7.68 7.82
C TYR A 44 0.76 -7.60 6.43
N ARG A 45 -0.56 -7.75 6.37
CA ARG A 45 -1.35 -7.32 5.21
C ARG A 45 -1.82 -5.90 5.45
N ILE A 46 -1.66 -5.06 4.42
CA ILE A 46 -1.98 -3.63 4.48
C ILE A 46 -3.12 -3.35 3.51
N THR A 47 -4.31 -3.11 4.04
CA THR A 47 -5.55 -3.00 3.24
C THR A 47 -6.03 -1.56 3.17
N ASN A 48 -6.34 -1.07 1.98
CA ASN A 48 -6.90 0.26 1.80
C ASN A 48 -8.37 0.30 2.25
N LYS A 49 -8.75 1.32 3.02
CA LYS A 49 -10.13 1.46 3.51
C LYS A 49 -11.14 1.74 2.38
N SER A 50 -10.73 2.45 1.33
CA SER A 50 -11.64 2.85 0.24
C SER A 50 -12.03 1.69 -0.65
N SER A 51 -11.05 0.86 -1.05
CA SER A 51 -11.25 -0.24 -1.99
C SER A 51 -11.41 -1.60 -1.33
N GLY A 52 -10.96 -1.76 -0.09
CA GLY A 52 -10.84 -3.07 0.56
C GLY A 52 -9.71 -3.94 -0.03
N MET A 53 -8.89 -3.40 -0.92
CA MET A 53 -7.79 -4.11 -1.58
C MET A 53 -6.48 -4.02 -0.79
N SER A 54 -5.62 -5.01 -0.96
CA SER A 54 -4.34 -5.14 -0.28
C SER A 54 -3.21 -4.49 -1.08
N LEU A 55 -2.21 -4.00 -0.36
CA LEU A 55 -0.96 -3.49 -0.91
C LEU A 55 -0.16 -4.65 -1.51
N GLU A 56 0.21 -4.56 -2.79
CA GLU A 56 0.91 -5.60 -3.52
C GLU A 56 2.19 -5.07 -4.16
N ALA A 57 3.29 -5.78 -3.95
CA ALA A 57 4.55 -5.55 -4.64
C ALA A 57 4.59 -6.36 -5.95
N LEU A 58 4.81 -5.66 -7.05
CA LEU A 58 4.97 -6.22 -8.38
C LEU A 58 6.35 -5.83 -8.93
N GLU A 59 6.84 -6.63 -9.87
CA GLU A 59 7.92 -6.21 -10.76
C GLU A 59 7.29 -5.54 -11.99
N ASP A 60 7.66 -4.29 -12.27
CA ASP A 60 7.24 -3.63 -13.51
C ASP A 60 7.99 -4.27 -14.68
N PRO A 61 7.33 -5.00 -15.59
CA PRO A 61 8.00 -5.71 -16.67
C PRO A 61 8.66 -4.77 -17.69
N ALA A 62 8.25 -3.50 -17.77
CA ALA A 62 8.83 -2.54 -18.70
C ALA A 62 10.12 -1.91 -18.18
N SER A 63 10.23 -1.69 -16.86
CA SER A 63 11.39 -1.04 -16.25
C SER A 63 12.26 -1.96 -15.41
N GLY A 64 11.79 -3.17 -15.09
CA GLY A 64 12.40 -4.09 -14.13
C GLY A 64 12.45 -3.52 -12.71
N ARG A 65 11.70 -2.45 -12.43
CA ARG A 65 11.71 -1.78 -11.12
C ARG A 65 10.54 -2.27 -10.27
N PRO A 66 10.70 -2.30 -8.94
CA PRO A 66 9.60 -2.61 -8.06
C PRO A 66 8.51 -1.54 -8.19
N LEU A 67 7.27 -2.00 -8.37
CA LEU A 67 6.05 -1.20 -8.37
C LEU A 67 5.18 -1.66 -7.19
N VAL A 68 4.50 -0.71 -6.55
CA VAL A 68 3.50 -1.02 -5.52
C VAL A 68 2.14 -0.58 -5.99
N VAL A 69 1.18 -1.50 -5.96
CA VAL A 69 -0.22 -1.29 -6.37
C VAL A 69 -1.17 -1.73 -5.27
N GLN A 70 -2.47 -1.49 -5.46
CA GLN A 70 -3.51 -2.24 -4.76
C GLN A 70 -3.98 -3.42 -5.61
N ALA A 71 -4.29 -4.55 -4.98
CA ALA A 71 -4.85 -5.71 -5.63
C ALA A 71 -5.85 -6.44 -4.72
N VAL A 72 -6.69 -7.27 -5.32
CA VAL A 72 -7.56 -8.18 -4.57
C VAL A 72 -6.69 -9.07 -3.69
N ASP A 73 -7.09 -9.24 -2.43
CA ASP A 73 -6.37 -10.12 -1.52
C ASP A 73 -6.34 -11.55 -2.07
N SER A 74 -5.15 -12.05 -2.32
CA SER A 74 -4.89 -13.36 -2.92
C SER A 74 -4.18 -14.32 -1.96
N GLY A 75 -3.81 -13.85 -0.75
CA GLY A 75 -3.05 -14.65 0.19
C GLY A 75 -1.58 -14.91 -0.21
N THR A 76 -1.08 -14.20 -1.22
CA THR A 76 0.28 -14.39 -1.75
C THR A 76 1.33 -13.57 -1.00
N ASP A 77 2.58 -14.02 -1.04
CA ASP A 77 3.72 -13.35 -0.40
C ASP A 77 3.97 -11.94 -0.95
N SER A 78 3.56 -11.65 -2.19
CA SER A 78 3.64 -10.30 -2.76
C SER A 78 2.75 -9.28 -2.04
N GLN A 79 1.85 -9.74 -1.17
CA GLN A 79 0.95 -8.90 -0.36
C GLN A 79 1.31 -8.87 1.13
N LEU A 80 2.42 -9.54 1.51
CA LEU A 80 2.91 -9.60 2.89
C LEU A 80 4.06 -8.62 3.09
N TRP A 81 3.91 -7.73 4.07
CA TRP A 81 4.86 -6.65 4.34
C TRP A 81 5.43 -6.78 5.74
N ARG A 82 6.76 -6.68 5.85
CA ARG A 82 7.42 -6.58 7.15
C ARG A 82 7.65 -5.12 7.51
N LEU A 83 7.21 -4.74 8.71
CA LEU A 83 7.40 -3.38 9.23
C LEU A 83 8.65 -3.35 10.10
N ILE A 84 9.69 -2.62 9.66
CA ILE A 84 10.91 -2.42 10.45
C ILE A 84 10.85 -1.04 11.10
N TRP A 85 10.77 -1.03 12.43
CA TRP A 85 10.96 0.19 13.20
C TRP A 85 12.45 0.43 13.43
N VAL A 86 12.95 1.60 13.03
CA VAL A 86 14.39 1.93 13.06
C VAL A 86 14.78 2.94 14.15
N GLY A 87 13.88 3.32 15.06
CA GLY A 87 14.18 4.31 16.10
C GLY A 87 14.26 5.77 15.62
N GLU A 88 14.52 6.68 16.57
CA GLU A 88 15.02 8.05 16.31
C GLU A 88 16.54 8.10 16.41
#